data_AF-A0A7X3C3Q1-F1
#
_entry.id   AF-A0A7X3C3Q1-F1
#
_cell.length_a   1.000
_cell.length_b   1.000
_cell.length_c   1.000
_cell.angle_alpha   90.00
_cell.angle_beta   90.00
_cell.angle_gamma   90.00
#
_symmetry.space_group_name_H-M   'P 1'
#
loop_
_entity.id
_entity.type
_entity.pdbx_description
1 polymer ?
#
loop_
_entity_poly.entity_id
_entity_poly.type
_entity_poly.pdbx_seq_one_letter_code
_entity_poly.pdbx_strand_id
1 'polypeptide(L)'
;MPNTNVKIDFSHFEGAKRQILIQLEQWHWQIAIVENKVREQQDFDTVTAESHRLREAIRDRYQANEKLSRREPMAAQRLHRRYLQVLLDLSAEIVSVPSRSMAYYDLVSFKDHLLRDIEYIRSTGMEREK
;
A
#
# COMPACT_ATOMS: atom_id res chain seq x y z
N MET A 1 -1.55 -10.76 15.10
CA MET A 1 -2.27 -11.25 13.89
C MET A 1 -2.26 -10.11 12.88
N PRO A 2 -1.68 -10.25 11.67
CA PRO A 2 -1.87 -9.22 10.66
C PRO A 2 -3.34 -9.26 10.22
N ASN A 3 -4.03 -8.12 10.27
CA ASN A 3 -5.42 -7.99 9.87
C ASN A 3 -5.59 -8.45 8.42
N THR A 4 -6.10 -9.67 8.24
CA THR A 4 -6.39 -10.32 6.96
C THR A 4 -7.62 -9.75 6.26
N ASN A 5 -8.24 -8.69 6.79
CA ASN A 5 -9.37 -8.08 6.11
C ASN A 5 -8.88 -7.22 4.95
N VAL A 6 -9.04 -7.78 3.74
CA VAL A 6 -8.71 -7.14 2.47
C VAL A 6 -9.66 -5.97 2.22
N LYS A 7 -10.91 -6.07 2.69
CA LYS A 7 -11.93 -5.03 2.59
C LYS A 7 -11.92 -4.11 3.80
N ILE A 8 -11.85 -2.81 3.56
CA ILE A 8 -11.90 -1.77 4.57
C ILE A 8 -13.35 -1.36 4.79
N ASP A 9 -13.72 -1.24 6.07
CA ASP A 9 -14.99 -0.64 6.45
C ASP A 9 -14.85 0.89 6.52
N PHE A 10 -15.50 1.58 5.57
CA PHE A 10 -15.47 3.03 5.45
C PHE A 10 -16.57 3.74 6.26
N SER A 11 -17.46 3.00 6.94
CA SER A 11 -18.52 3.57 7.79
C SER A 11 -17.97 4.47 8.91
N HIS A 12 -16.75 4.20 9.35
CA HIS A 12 -16.03 4.98 10.35
C HIS A 12 -14.72 5.52 9.75
N PHE A 13 -14.71 6.81 9.41
CA PHE A 13 -13.58 7.47 8.73
C PHE A 13 -12.22 7.21 9.40
N GLU A 14 -12.11 7.47 10.71
CA GLU A 14 -10.85 7.27 11.44
C GLU A 14 -10.43 5.80 11.53
N GLY A 15 -11.41 4.89 11.61
CA GLY A 15 -11.18 3.45 11.59
C GLY A 15 -10.62 3.00 10.24
N ALA A 16 -11.24 3.43 9.15
CA ALA A 16 -10.79 3.17 7.79
C ALA A 16 -9.39 3.73 7.53
N LYS A 17 -9.16 5.00 7.91
CA LYS A 17 -7.88 5.67 7.77
C LYS A 17 -6.78 4.92 8.51
N ARG A 18 -7.03 4.53 9.76
CA ARG A 18 -6.08 3.75 10.55
C ARG A 18 -5.77 2.40 9.91
N GLN A 19 -6.77 1.68 9.40
CA GLN A 19 -6.54 0.39 8.73
C GLN A 19 -5.67 0.55 7.48
N ILE A 20 -5.93 1.56 6.66
CA ILE A 20 -5.11 1.89 5.47
C ILE A 20 -3.67 2.15 5.90
N LEU A 21 -3.45 3.03 6.88
CA LEU A 21 -2.11 3.40 7.34
C LEU A 21 -1.34 2.21 7.89
N ILE A 22 -1.96 1.40 8.76
CA ILE A 22 -1.33 0.18 9.30
C ILE A 22 -0.90 -0.76 8.18
N GLN A 23 -1.72 -0.92 7.14
CA GLN A 23 -1.38 -1.77 6.00
C GLN A 23 -0.18 -1.22 5.20
N LEU A 24 -0.20 0.07 4.86
CA LEU A 24 0.91 0.68 4.10
C LEU A 24 2.22 0.64 4.90
N GLU A 25 2.15 0.91 6.21
CA GLU A 25 3.29 0.79 7.12
C GLU A 25 3.80 -0.65 7.20
N GLN A 26 2.92 -1.65 7.23
CA GLN A 26 3.31 -3.06 7.20
C GLN A 26 4.07 -3.43 5.93
N TRP A 27 3.62 -2.98 4.75
CA TRP A 27 4.34 -3.19 3.51
C TRP A 27 5.71 -2.50 3.52
N HIS A 28 5.78 -1.26 4.00
CA HIS A 28 7.04 -0.55 4.15
C HIS A 28 8.04 -1.31 5.05
N TRP A 29 7.58 -1.81 6.20
CA TRP A 29 8.42 -2.61 7.10
C TRP A 29 8.86 -3.95 6.49
N GLN A 30 7.97 -4.62 5.74
CA GLN A 30 8.30 -5.88 5.06
C GLN A 30 9.41 -5.69 4.04
N ILE A 31 9.34 -4.62 3.24
CA ILE A 31 10.37 -4.30 2.26
C ILE A 31 11.71 -3.98 2.93
N ALA A 32 11.70 -3.21 4.04
CA ALA A 32 12.91 -2.93 4.80
C ALA A 32 13.59 -4.21 5.33
N ILE A 33 12.82 -5.23 5.72
CA ILE A 33 13.36 -6.54 6.12
C ILE A 33 14.02 -7.24 4.93
N VAL A 34 13.38 -7.23 3.76
CA VAL A 34 13.93 -7.83 2.53
C VAL A 34 15.21 -7.12 2.10
N GLU A 35 15.25 -5.79 2.13
CA GLU A 35 16.47 -5.02 1.83
C GLU A 35 17.64 -5.39 2.74
N ASN A 36 17.39 -5.54 4.05
CA ASN A 36 18.43 -5.97 4.98
C ASN A 36 18.93 -7.38 4.66
N LYS A 37 18.04 -8.32 4.31
CA LYS A 37 18.44 -9.67 3.88
C LYS A 37 19.29 -9.65 2.63
N VAL A 38 18.93 -8.85 1.63
CA VAL A 38 19.73 -8.70 0.41
C VAL A 38 21.10 -8.12 0.73
N ARG A 39 21.16 -7.10 1.59
CA ARG A 39 22.43 -6.46 1.97
C ARG A 39 23.36 -7.39 2.74
N GLU A 40 22.83 -8.18 3.67
CA GLU A 40 23.61 -9.04 4.55
C GLU A 40 23.93 -10.40 3.94
N GLN A 41 23.00 -10.97 3.17
CA GLN A 41 23.03 -12.38 2.75
C GLN A 41 23.01 -12.55 1.23
N GLN A 42 22.91 -11.46 0.46
CA GLN A 42 22.78 -11.50 -1.01
C GLN A 42 21.62 -12.35 -1.50
N ASP A 43 20.57 -12.49 -0.69
CA ASP A 43 19.39 -13.29 -0.99
C ASP A 43 18.42 -12.53 -1.89
N PHE A 44 18.75 -12.45 -3.18
CA PHE A 44 17.92 -11.79 -4.20
C PHE A 44 16.64 -12.57 -4.55
N ASP A 45 16.53 -13.84 -4.15
CA ASP A 45 15.32 -14.62 -4.40
C ASP A 45 14.16 -14.13 -3.52
N THR A 46 14.46 -13.65 -2.30
CA THR A 46 13.47 -12.99 -1.43
C THR A 46 12.85 -11.72 -2.02
N VAL A 47 13.60 -10.99 -2.85
CA VAL A 47 13.12 -9.78 -3.55
C VAL A 47 12.02 -10.13 -4.54
N THR A 48 12.25 -11.18 -5.33
CA THR A 48 11.29 -11.63 -6.35
C THR A 48 10.02 -12.15 -5.69
N ALA A 49 10.16 -12.95 -4.63
CA ALA A 49 9.03 -13.45 -3.85
C ALA A 49 8.19 -12.31 -3.24
N GLU A 50 8.84 -11.31 -2.62
CA GLU A 50 8.13 -10.18 -2.01
C GLU A 50 7.45 -9.30 -3.07
N SER A 51 8.09 -9.07 -4.22
CA SER A 51 7.51 -8.33 -5.33
C SER A 51 6.21 -8.98 -5.84
N HIS A 52 6.21 -10.31 -6.01
CA HIS A 52 5.00 -11.04 -6.39
C HIS A 52 3.90 -10.94 -5.32
N ARG A 53 4.27 -11.11 -4.05
CA ARG A 53 3.34 -11.01 -2.93
C ARG A 53 2.69 -9.63 -2.83
N LEU A 54 3.48 -8.56 -2.97
CA LEU A 54 2.97 -7.18 -2.93
C LEU A 54 2.00 -6.93 -4.08
N ARG A 55 2.32 -7.38 -5.29
CA ARG A 55 1.42 -7.26 -6.44
C ARG A 55 0.07 -7.92 -6.19
N GLU A 56 0.07 -9.16 -5.71
CA GLU A 56 -1.16 -9.88 -5.37
C GLU A 56 -1.95 -9.14 -4.29
N ALA A 57 -1.26 -8.70 -3.22
CA ALA A 57 -1.89 -7.98 -2.13
C ALA A 57 -2.52 -6.65 -2.57
N ILE A 58 -1.86 -5.89 -3.47
CA ILE A 58 -2.40 -4.65 -4.04
C ILE A 58 -3.63 -4.94 -4.88
N ARG A 59 -3.54 -5.91 -5.79
CA ARG A 59 -4.65 -6.29 -6.68
C ARG A 59 -5.87 -6.73 -5.87
N ASP A 60 -5.68 -7.62 -4.91
CA ASP A 60 -6.77 -8.18 -4.12
C ASP A 60 -7.45 -7.08 -3.28
N ARG A 61 -6.66 -6.15 -2.73
CA ARG A 61 -7.18 -4.99 -2.00
C ARG A 61 -7.89 -4.00 -2.90
N TYR A 62 -7.38 -3.73 -4.10
CA TYR A 62 -8.06 -2.87 -5.05
C TYR A 62 -9.43 -3.44 -5.40
N GLN A 63 -9.49 -4.72 -5.79
CA GLN A 63 -10.73 -5.40 -6.15
C GLN A 63 -11.74 -5.45 -4.99
N ALA A 64 -11.29 -5.77 -3.78
CA ALA A 64 -12.18 -5.84 -2.61
C ALA A 64 -12.77 -4.48 -2.20
N ASN A 65 -12.05 -3.40 -2.51
CA ASN A 65 -12.44 -2.03 -2.14
C ASN A 65 -12.92 -1.20 -3.33
N GLU A 66 -12.98 -1.73 -4.55
CA GLU A 66 -13.33 -0.96 -5.76
C GLU A 66 -14.65 -0.20 -5.61
N LYS A 67 -15.63 -0.82 -4.94
CA LYS A 67 -16.96 -0.25 -4.72
C LYS A 67 -17.12 0.25 -3.30
N LEU A 68 -17.55 1.50 -3.18
CA LEU A 68 -17.99 2.10 -1.93
C LEU A 68 -19.52 2.23 -1.92
N SER A 69 -20.12 2.11 -0.73
CA SER A 69 -21.53 2.45 -0.55
C SER A 69 -21.76 3.93 -0.85
N ARG A 70 -22.79 4.26 -1.65
CA ARG A 70 -23.14 5.65 -1.98
C ARG A 70 -23.62 6.47 -0.78
N ARG A 71 -23.93 5.80 0.35
CA ARG A 71 -24.43 6.44 1.57
C ARG A 71 -23.32 6.93 2.50
N GLU A 72 -22.06 6.66 2.18
CA GLU A 72 -20.94 7.08 3.01
C GLU A 72 -20.75 8.60 3.03
N PRO A 73 -20.31 9.20 4.16
CA PRO A 73 -20.00 10.62 4.23
C PRO A 73 -18.95 11.06 3.21
N MET A 74 -19.00 12.32 2.78
CA MET A 74 -18.04 12.88 1.80
C MET A 74 -16.57 12.67 2.19
N ALA A 75 -16.24 12.77 3.49
CA ALA A 75 -14.89 12.50 3.98
C ALA A 75 -14.45 11.05 3.72
N ALA A 76 -15.33 10.07 3.95
CA ALA A 76 -15.06 8.66 3.68
C ALA A 76 -14.94 8.40 2.17
N GLN A 77 -15.76 9.04 1.33
CA GLN A 77 -15.64 8.95 -0.13
C GLN A 77 -14.34 9.55 -0.67
N ARG A 78 -13.84 10.64 -0.06
CA ARG A 78 -12.52 11.21 -0.40
C ARG A 78 -11.40 10.26 -0.01
N LEU A 79 -11.43 9.73 1.22
CA LEU A 79 -10.45 8.76 1.70
C LEU A 79 -10.42 7.50 0.83
N HIS A 80 -11.58 6.97 0.47
CA HIS A 80 -11.72 5.82 -0.41
C HIS A 80 -11.07 6.05 -1.78
N ARG A 81 -11.37 7.20 -2.43
CA ARG A 81 -10.73 7.56 -3.70
C ARG A 81 -9.22 7.70 -3.57
N ARG A 82 -8.73 8.36 -2.52
CA ARG A 82 -7.29 8.49 -2.27
C ARG A 82 -6.64 7.11 -2.07
N TYR A 83 -7.29 6.22 -1.33
CA TYR A 83 -6.80 4.86 -1.13
C TYR A 83 -6.73 4.06 -2.44
N LEU A 84 -7.76 4.12 -3.28
CA LEU A 84 -7.73 3.47 -4.59
C LEU A 84 -6.63 4.05 -5.49
N GLN A 85 -6.41 5.37 -5.45
CA GLN A 85 -5.32 6.01 -6.19
C GLN A 85 -3.95 5.49 -5.73
N VAL A 86 -3.71 5.46 -4.42
CA VAL A 86 -2.48 4.88 -3.82
C VAL A 86 -2.26 3.45 -4.29
N LEU A 87 -3.29 2.60 -4.29
CA LEU A 87 -3.15 1.22 -4.77
C LEU A 87 -2.81 1.15 -6.26
N LEU A 88 -3.36 2.04 -7.09
CA LEU A 88 -3.02 2.10 -8.51
C LEU A 88 -1.58 2.58 -8.73
N ASP A 89 -1.16 3.63 -8.04
CA ASP A 89 0.19 4.19 -8.15
C ASP A 89 1.23 3.14 -7.72
N LEU A 90 1.02 2.49 -6.56
CA LEU A 90 1.86 1.40 -6.08
C LEU A 90 1.90 0.21 -7.06
N SER A 91 0.79 -0.10 -7.74
CA SER A 91 0.78 -1.19 -8.72
C SER A 91 1.67 -0.92 -9.94
N ALA A 92 1.85 0.36 -10.30
CA ALA A 92 2.68 0.77 -11.43
C ALA A 92 4.19 0.64 -11.13
N GLU A 93 4.57 0.70 -9.85
CA GLU A 93 5.97 0.63 -9.40
C GLU A 93 6.54 -0.81 -9.37
N ILE A 94 5.71 -1.86 -9.47
CA ILE A 94 6.19 -3.26 -9.46
C ILE A 94 6.07 -3.91 -10.83
N VAL A 95 7.17 -3.95 -11.59
CA VAL A 95 7.24 -4.48 -12.97
C VAL A 95 6.83 -5.94 -13.06
N SER A 96 5.96 -6.28 -14.02
CA SER A 96 5.34 -7.62 -14.21
C SER A 96 6.34 -8.79 -14.15
N VAL A 97 7.50 -8.67 -14.78
CA VAL A 97 8.55 -9.70 -14.83
C VAL A 97 9.93 -9.02 -14.76
N PRO A 98 10.43 -8.70 -13.55
CA PRO A 98 11.70 -8.01 -13.41
C PRO A 98 12.87 -9.00 -13.47
N SER A 99 13.99 -8.59 -14.08
CA SER A 99 15.27 -9.28 -13.84
C SER A 99 15.69 -9.10 -12.37
N ARG A 100 16.53 -9.99 -11.80
CA ARG A 100 16.93 -9.93 -10.38
C ARG A 100 17.43 -8.55 -9.93
N SER A 101 18.19 -7.84 -10.77
CA SER A 101 18.68 -6.49 -10.46
C SER A 101 17.56 -5.45 -10.53
N MET A 102 16.67 -5.51 -11.52
CA MET A 102 15.52 -4.61 -11.62
C MET A 102 14.56 -4.80 -10.43
N ALA A 103 14.30 -6.04 -10.01
CA ALA A 103 13.37 -6.33 -8.92
C ALA A 103 13.78 -5.64 -7.61
N TYR A 104 15.08 -5.54 -7.34
CA TYR A 104 15.58 -4.88 -6.14
C TYR A 104 15.39 -3.36 -6.21
N TYR A 105 15.72 -2.74 -7.35
CA TYR A 105 15.51 -1.30 -7.53
C TYR A 105 14.03 -0.92 -7.52
N ASP A 106 13.17 -1.73 -8.14
CA ASP A 106 11.71 -1.56 -8.12
C ASP A 106 11.19 -1.61 -6.67
N LEU A 107 11.65 -2.58 -5.87
CA LEU A 107 11.23 -2.72 -4.47
C LEU A 107 11.67 -1.50 -3.61
N VAL A 108 12.88 -0.98 -3.85
CA VAL A 108 13.37 0.23 -3.17
C VAL A 108 12.54 1.46 -3.58
N SER A 109 12.27 1.64 -4.89
CA SER A 109 11.40 2.72 -5.39
C SER A 109 10.01 2.63 -4.78
N PHE A 110 9.43 1.43 -4.74
CA PHE A 110 8.13 1.17 -4.16
C PHE A 110 8.08 1.59 -2.67
N LYS A 111 9.11 1.28 -1.90
CA LYS A 111 9.21 1.68 -0.48
C LYS A 111 9.24 3.20 -0.32
N ASP A 112 9.99 3.91 -1.17
CA ASP A 112 10.06 5.37 -1.13
C ASP A 112 8.71 6.01 -1.50
N HIS A 113 7.99 5.44 -2.46
CA HIS A 113 6.63 5.85 -2.80
C HIS A 113 5.64 5.59 -1.67
N LEU A 114 5.73 4.45 -0.99
CA LEU A 114 4.91 4.14 0.18
C LEU A 114 4.99 5.22 1.26
N LEU A 115 6.17 5.79 1.53
CA LEU A 115 6.32 6.87 2.51
C LEU A 115 5.54 8.12 2.10
N ARG A 116 5.55 8.47 0.81
CA ARG A 116 4.78 9.60 0.27
C ARG A 116 3.28 9.32 0.36
N ASP A 117 2.85 8.11 0.03
CA ASP A 117 1.44 7.72 0.08
C ASP A 117 0.89 7.64 1.50
N ILE A 118 1.70 7.19 2.45
CA ILE A 118 1.38 7.24 3.88
C ILE A 118 1.10 8.68 4.31
N GLU A 119 1.97 9.62 3.94
CA GLU A 119 1.77 11.04 4.26
C GLU A 119 0.54 11.63 3.55
N TYR A 120 0.32 11.25 2.30
CA TYR A 120 -0.87 11.64 1.54
C TYR A 120 -2.16 11.18 2.22
N ILE A 121 -2.22 9.94 2.70
CA ILE A 121 -3.37 9.45 3.47
C ILE A 121 -3.46 10.15 4.83
N ARG A 122 -2.35 10.36 5.55
CA ARG A 122 -2.33 11.07 6.85
C ARG A 122 -2.88 12.49 6.75
N SER A 123 -2.54 13.22 5.69
CA SER A 123 -3.03 14.58 5.44
C SER A 123 -4.54 14.64 5.12
N THR A 124 -5.16 13.52 4.79
CA THR A 124 -6.61 13.45 4.51
C THR A 124 -7.41 13.77 5.77
N GLY A 125 -8.25 14.80 5.69
CA GLY A 125 -9.06 15.29 6.81
C GLY A 125 -8.41 16.41 7.64
N MET A 126 -7.16 16.80 7.33
CA MET A 126 -6.53 18.01 7.89
C MET A 126 -6.92 19.31 7.14
N GLU A 127 -7.71 19.21 6.07
CA GLU A 127 -8.38 20.34 5.42
C GLU A 127 -9.49 20.88 6.34
N ARG A 128 -9.11 21.46 7.48
CA ARG A 128 -9.96 22.41 8.20
C ARG A 128 -9.99 23.70 7.38
N GLU A 129 -11.16 23.97 6.82
CA GLU A 129 -11.85 25.27 6.88
C GLU A 129 -10.90 26.47 7.04
N LYS A 130 -10.58 27.12 5.92
CA LYS A 130 -10.37 28.56 5.91
C LYS A 130 -11.64 29.23 5.43
#